data_AF-A0A1L8QSU0-F1
#
_entry.id   AF-A0A1L8QSU0-F1
#
_cell.length_a   1.000
_cell.length_b   1.000
_cell.length_c   1.000
_cell.angle_alpha   90.00
_cell.angle_beta   90.00
_cell.angle_gamma   90.00
#
_symmetry.space_group_name_H-M   'P 1'
#
loop_
_entity.id
_entity.type
_entity.pdbx_description
1 polymer ?
#
loop_
_entity_poly.entity_id
_entity_poly.type
_entity_poly.pdbx_seq_one_letter_code
_entity_poly.pdbx_strand_id
1 'polypeptide(L)'
;MEKEGCYISEWKTIFINENLSEKKMKLVLLHELKHVLDHEDYISLYKLPIFKAKMESEANLFMLDNIIKENEGFYNYSYLIEEFGLGMGLETRFAK
;
A
#
# COMPACT_ATOMS: atom_id res chain seq x y z
N MET A 1 -15.87 2.66 4.10
CA MET A 1 -14.41 2.47 4.12
C MET A 1 -13.89 3.32 5.27
N GLU A 2 -13.86 2.74 6.46
CA GLU A 2 -13.03 3.32 7.52
C GLU A 2 -11.59 3.20 7.04
N LYS A 3 -10.86 4.31 7.05
CA LYS A 3 -9.46 4.30 6.62
C LYS A 3 -8.67 3.49 7.64
N GLU A 4 -8.07 2.38 7.20
CA GLU A 4 -7.23 1.53 8.04
C GLU A 4 -6.00 2.32 8.58
N GLY A 5 -5.56 3.34 7.85
CA GLY A 5 -4.63 4.36 8.30
C GLY A 5 -4.65 5.59 7.38
N CYS A 6 -3.87 6.61 7.74
CA CYS A 6 -3.58 7.74 6.87
C CYS A 6 -2.31 8.48 7.28
N TYR A 7 -1.54 8.93 6.29
CA TYR A 7 -0.53 9.95 6.45
C TYR A 7 -1.13 11.35 6.33
N ILE A 8 -0.81 12.22 7.29
CA ILE A 8 -1.13 13.67 7.24
C ILE A 8 0.17 14.45 7.08
N SER A 9 0.37 15.00 5.88
CA SER A 9 1.61 15.71 5.51
C SER A 9 1.82 16.97 6.36
N GLU A 10 0.76 17.72 6.67
CA GLU A 10 0.83 18.94 7.48
C GLU A 10 1.38 18.69 8.88
N TRP A 11 1.16 17.48 9.43
CA TRP A 11 1.60 17.08 10.77
C TRP A 11 2.79 16.13 10.75
N LYS A 12 3.25 15.72 9.55
CA LYS A 12 4.30 14.70 9.38
C LYS A 12 4.05 13.45 10.22
N THR A 13 2.78 13.05 10.29
CA THR A 13 2.33 12.00 11.22
C THR A 13 1.50 10.96 10.48
N ILE A 14 1.81 9.69 10.74
CA ILE A 14 1.03 8.54 10.28
C ILE A 14 0.07 8.15 11.41
N PHE A 15 -1.21 8.01 11.07
CA PHE A 15 -2.24 7.46 11.94
C PHE A 15 -2.60 6.06 11.48
N ILE A 16 -2.73 5.14 12.44
CA ILE A 16 -3.10 3.74 12.19
C ILE A 16 -4.28 3.43 13.10
N ASN A 17 -5.28 2.74 12.57
CA ASN A 17 -6.42 2.29 13.36
C ASN A 17 -5.96 1.21 14.36
N GLU A 18 -6.11 1.48 15.65
CA GLU A 18 -5.73 0.58 16.74
C GLU A 18 -6.56 -0.72 16.80
N ASN A 19 -7.72 -0.76 16.14
CA ASN A 19 -8.57 -1.95 16.09
C ASN A 19 -8.06 -3.01 15.10
N LEU A 20 -6.98 -2.74 14.37
CA LEU A 20 -6.38 -3.67 13.43
C LEU A 20 -5.47 -4.67 14.17
N SER A 21 -5.30 -5.86 13.60
CA SER A 21 -4.29 -6.80 14.09
C SER A 21 -2.88 -6.24 13.92
N GLU A 22 -1.92 -6.63 14.75
CA GLU A 22 -0.53 -6.16 14.68
C GLU A 22 0.07 -6.34 13.27
N LYS A 23 -0.20 -7.49 12.64
CA LYS A 23 0.18 -7.74 11.25
C LYS A 23 -0.41 -6.68 10.32
N LYS A 24 -1.72 -6.42 10.39
CA LYS A 24 -2.39 -5.44 9.53
C LYS A 24 -1.94 -4.01 9.82
N MET A 25 -1.70 -3.65 11.07
CA MET A 25 -1.09 -2.37 11.44
C MET A 25 0.25 -2.18 10.77
N LYS A 26 1.10 -3.22 10.75
CA LYS A 26 2.40 -3.18 10.07
C LYS A 26 2.26 -2.98 8.56
N LEU A 27 1.30 -3.65 7.92
CA LEU A 27 1.01 -3.47 6.49
C LEU A 27 0.62 -2.01 6.19
N VAL A 28 -0.33 -1.48 6.95
CA VAL A 28 -0.78 -0.09 6.81
C VAL A 28 0.37 0.88 7.06
N LEU A 29 1.18 0.65 8.09
CA LEU A 29 2.36 1.48 8.38
C LEU A 29 3.31 1.56 7.19
N LEU A 30 3.63 0.42 6.56
CA LEU A 30 4.53 0.38 5.41
C LEU A 30 3.94 1.11 4.19
N HIS A 31 2.63 0.98 3.96
CA HIS A 31 1.93 1.70 2.90
C HIS A 31 2.01 3.22 3.13
N GLU A 32 1.61 3.69 4.32
CA GLU A 32 1.64 5.12 4.66
C GLU A 32 3.07 5.68 4.68
N LEU A 33 4.06 4.87 5.08
CA LEU A 33 5.47 5.26 5.05
C LEU A 33 5.94 5.59 3.63
N LYS A 34 5.45 4.90 2.59
CA LYS A 34 5.78 5.25 1.21
C LYS A 34 5.29 6.65 0.84
N HIS A 35 4.12 7.05 1.34
CA HIS A 35 3.62 8.42 1.14
C HIS A 35 4.51 9.46 1.81
N VAL A 36 5.10 9.15 2.96
CA VAL A 36 6.08 10.02 3.61
C VAL A 36 7.35 10.13 2.76
N LEU A 37 7.91 9.00 2.32
CA LEU A 37 9.24 8.97 1.69
C LEU A 37 9.27 9.59 0.29
N ASP A 38 8.23 9.37 -0.52
CA ASP A 38 8.28 9.69 -1.96
C ASP A 38 7.19 10.64 -2.42
N HIS A 39 6.09 10.75 -1.66
CA HIS A 39 4.91 11.49 -2.11
C HIS A 39 4.70 12.83 -1.39
N GLU A 40 5.51 13.15 -0.36
CA GLU A 40 5.38 14.40 0.42
C GLU A 40 5.49 15.65 -0.48
N ASP A 41 6.51 15.70 -1.35
CA ASP A 41 6.77 16.85 -2.24
C ASP A 41 5.65 17.07 -3.29
N TYR A 42 4.89 16.02 -3.61
CA TYR A 42 3.87 16.03 -4.67
C TYR A 42 2.47 15.76 -4.15
N ILE A 43 2.23 15.94 -2.84
CA ILE A 43 0.94 15.65 -2.19
C ILE A 43 -0.24 16.39 -2.84
N SER A 44 0.02 17.55 -3.45
CA SER A 44 -0.98 18.31 -4.21
C SER A 44 -1.54 17.54 -5.42
N LEU A 45 -0.72 16.70 -6.06
CA LEU A 45 -1.11 15.87 -7.20
C LEU A 45 -2.02 14.70 -6.79
N TYR A 46 -2.00 14.29 -5.52
CA TYR A 46 -2.86 13.22 -4.99
C TYR A 46 -4.36 13.54 -5.13
N LYS A 47 -4.74 14.81 -5.34
CA LYS A 47 -6.12 15.21 -5.65
C LYS A 47 -6.58 14.77 -7.04
N LEU A 48 -5.64 14.50 -7.95
CA LEU A 48 -5.94 14.09 -9.32
C LEU A 48 -6.05 12.56 -9.39
N PRO A 49 -7.13 11.99 -9.95
CA PRO A 49 -7.39 10.55 -9.89
C PRO A 49 -6.27 9.66 -10.45
N ILE A 50 -5.62 10.08 -11.54
CA ILE A 50 -4.56 9.29 -12.19
C ILE A 50 -3.31 9.24 -11.30
N PHE A 51 -2.90 10.38 -10.74
CA PHE A 51 -1.74 10.44 -9.85
C PHE A 51 -2.02 9.77 -8.52
N LYS A 52 -3.24 9.91 -7.99
CA LYS A 52 -3.69 9.14 -6.82
C LYS A 52 -3.54 7.65 -7.06
N ALA A 53 -4.12 7.11 -8.13
CA ALA A 53 -4.04 5.68 -8.43
C ALA A 53 -2.60 5.19 -8.59
N LYS A 54 -1.72 6.01 -9.18
CA LYS A 54 -0.30 5.72 -9.29
C LYS A 54 0.39 5.67 -7.91
N MET A 55 0.22 6.69 -7.08
CA MET A 55 0.84 6.78 -5.75
C MET A 55 0.37 5.65 -4.83
N GLU A 56 -0.92 5.30 -4.88
CA GLU A 56 -1.48 4.15 -4.14
C GLU A 56 -0.86 2.83 -4.61
N SER A 57 -0.66 2.66 -5.92
CA SER A 57 0.00 1.48 -6.48
C SER A 57 1.47 1.40 -6.03
N GLU A 58 2.19 2.51 -6.05
CA GLU A 58 3.59 2.58 -5.57
C GLU A 58 3.71 2.30 -4.07
N ALA A 59 2.77 2.78 -3.26
CA ALA A 59 2.67 2.48 -1.83
C ALA A 59 2.39 0.99 -1.57
N ASN A 60 1.49 0.38 -2.34
CA ASN A 60 1.22 -1.04 -2.25
C ASN A 60 2.44 -1.89 -2.63
N LEU A 61 3.12 -1.57 -3.72
CA LEU A 61 4.33 -2.28 -4.15
C LEU A 61 5.45 -2.17 -3.12
N PHE A 62 5.69 -0.97 -2.58
CA PHE A 62 6.68 -0.77 -1.54
C PHE A 62 6.39 -1.61 -0.29
N MET A 63 5.12 -1.64 0.15
CA MET A 63 4.68 -2.44 1.28
C MET A 63 4.97 -3.94 1.04
N LEU A 64 4.61 -4.46 -0.13
CA LEU A 64 4.85 -5.85 -0.52
C LEU A 64 6.33 -6.20 -0.54
N ASP A 65 7.16 -5.36 -1.15
CA ASP A 65 8.61 -5.57 -1.24
C ASP A 65 9.26 -5.68 0.14
N ASN A 66 8.82 -4.85 1.09
CA ASN A 66 9.35 -4.89 2.46
C ASN A 66 8.95 -6.19 3.17
N ILE A 67 7.69 -6.60 3.05
CA ILE A 67 7.20 -7.83 3.67
C ILE A 67 7.92 -9.06 3.09
N ILE A 68 8.11 -9.11 1.78
CA ILE A 68 8.82 -10.22 1.11
C ILE A 68 10.27 -10.27 1.62
N LYS A 69 10.97 -9.12 1.71
CA LYS A 69 12.33 -9.04 2.22
C LYS A 69 12.46 -9.49 3.68
N GLU A 70 11.53 -9.09 4.54
CA GLU A 70 11.53 -9.46 5.95
C GLU A 70 11.37 -10.97 6.18
N ASN A 71 10.70 -11.67 5.25
CA ASN A 71 10.52 -13.12 5.32
C ASN A 71 11.56 -13.87 4.47
N GLU A 72 12.76 -13.31 4.31
CA GLU A 72 13.88 -13.90 3.57
C GLU A 72 13.55 -14.25 2.10
N GLY A 73 12.61 -13.51 1.49
CA GLY A 73 12.12 -13.78 0.14
C GLY A 73 11.06 -14.88 0.06
N PHE A 74 10.70 -15.52 1.17
CA PHE A 74 9.65 -16.53 1.23
C PHE A 74 8.38 -15.92 1.78
N TYR A 75 7.34 -15.82 0.94
CA TYR A 75 6.04 -15.39 1.41
C TYR A 75 4.95 -16.27 0.84
N ASN A 76 3.89 -16.51 1.63
CA ASN A 76 2.74 -17.26 1.17
C ASN A 76 2.00 -16.44 0.10
N TYR A 77 2.24 -16.76 -1.17
CA TYR A 77 1.62 -16.09 -2.31
C TYR A 77 0.08 -16.14 -2.27
N SER A 78 -0.52 -17.19 -1.70
CA SER A 78 -1.98 -17.26 -1.53
C SER A 78 -2.49 -16.15 -0.62
N TYR A 79 -1.78 -15.84 0.47
CA TYR A 79 -2.11 -14.70 1.34
C TYR A 79 -2.01 -13.37 0.59
N LEU A 80 -1.01 -13.20 -0.29
CA LEU A 80 -0.84 -11.96 -1.06
C LEU A 80 -1.98 -11.73 -2.05
N ILE A 81 -2.43 -12.80 -2.71
CA ILE A 81 -3.54 -12.76 -3.66
C ILE A 81 -4.85 -12.48 -2.92
N GLU A 82 -5.09 -13.16 -1.80
CA GLU A 82 -6.33 -13.04 -1.02
C GLU A 82 -6.49 -11.68 -0.33
N GLU A 83 -5.43 -11.17 0.30
CA GLU A 83 -5.50 -9.93 1.10
C GLU A 83 -5.32 -8.66 0.27
N PHE A 84 -4.52 -8.71 -0.79
CA PHE A 84 -4.19 -7.51 -1.58
C PHE A 84 -4.75 -7.53 -3.00
N GLY A 85 -5.50 -8.57 -3.37
CA GLY A 85 -6.11 -8.68 -4.70
C GLY A 85 -5.08 -8.65 -5.83
N LEU A 86 -3.84 -9.07 -5.55
CA LEU A 86 -2.77 -9.12 -6.53
C LEU A 86 -3.07 -10.26 -7.50
N GLY A 87 -3.75 -9.95 -8.61
CA GLY A 87 -3.81 -10.86 -9.74
C GLY A 87 -2.39 -11.21 -10.17
N MET A 88 -2.07 -12.51 -10.25
CA MET A 88 -0.85 -12.97 -10.93
C MET A 88 -0.84 -12.31 -12.32
N GLY A 89 0.18 -11.51 -12.61
CA GLY A 89 0.22 -10.68 -13.81
C GLY A 89 -0.21 -11.43 -15.08
N LEU A 90 -0.98 -10.71 -15.91
CA LEU A 90 -1.62 -11.12 -17.18
C LEU A 90 -3.04 -11.69 -17.05
N GLU A 91 -4.00 -10.87 -16.60
CA GLU A 91 -5.28 -10.87 -17.30
C GLU A 91 -5.11 -10.13 -18.64
N THR A 92 -4.39 -10.75 -19.58
CA THR A 92 -4.65 -10.49 -20.99
C THR A 92 -6.12 -10.78 -21.17
N ARG A 93 -6.90 -9.71 -21.38
CA ARG A 93 -8.26 -9.77 -21.87
C ARG A 93 -8.25 -10.66 -23.11
N PHE A 94 -8.59 -11.93 -22.96
CA PHE A 94 -9.29 -12.63 -24.02
C PHE A 94 -10.71 -12.07 -23.98
N ALA A 95 -10.85 -10.89 -24.59
CA ALA A 95 -12.14 -10.45 -25.07
C ALA A 95 -12.64 -11.55 -26.02
N LYS A 96 -13.76 -12.16 -25.65
CA LYS A 96 -14.57 -12.95 -26.57
C LYS A 96 -15.20 -12.03 -27.61
#